data_AF-T1K1D4-F1
#
_entry.id   AF-T1K1D4-F1
#
_cell.length_a   1.000
_cell.length_b   1.000
_cell.length_c   1.000
_cell.angle_alpha   90.00
_cell.angle_beta   90.00
_cell.angle_gamma   90.00
#
_symmetry.space_group_name_H-M   'P 1'
#
loop_
_entity.id
_entity.type
_entity.pdbx_description
1 polymer ?
#
loop_
_entity_poly.entity_id
_entity_poly.type
_entity_poly.pdbx_seq_one_letter_code
_entity_poly.pdbx_strand_id
1 'polypeptide(L)'
;MLPRIRKLLLMLTFRLTNKRRLSLLIKLIPCLLLVTYVVNKISPIVSEDERAIGYGYQHDQIAFTQPSQPSTSLTPNALRALFNSTNDQQIIFNLDKYGPLIPGDPVIVVQVHDRIEYLKVLINSIESVQGIDKTLLIFTHDVYNPIINSIVKSIGFCKVIQLFYPFSLQAYPNEFPGTDPKDCPRDIKQQEAIALNCQNAEHPDTYGHYREAVYTQTKHHWFWKMNTIFDKLNVTKDYDGPFVFLEEDHYAAPDMLHMLKSMMDLKLQNNLDVDLFTLGAYVKVFNYLKNSDKLEINKWASNLHNMGFVLFRNVWNQIRSCSKNFCTYDDYNWDWSLQHISEKCMTRPLKTLAVIAPRVFHIGECGVHHKKSDCSKNQLINKVRQTLKAAVNYLFPSQLIVQKTTKRSSKMSKVNGGWADIRDHILCLQQVVYVDKMQEF
;
A
#
# COMPACT_ATOMS: atom_id res chain seq x y z
N MET A 1 -55.38 14.35 -26.87
CA MET A 1 -56.38 13.37 -26.39
C MET A 1 -56.12 13.09 -24.91
N LEU A 2 -56.62 13.86 -23.93
CA LEU A 2 -57.99 13.76 -23.40
C LEU A 2 -58.72 12.54 -23.97
N PRO A 3 -59.00 11.45 -23.22
CA PRO A 3 -59.66 11.47 -21.91
C PRO A 3 -59.35 10.24 -21.00
N ARG A 4 -58.58 10.38 -19.91
CA ARG A 4 -58.60 9.41 -18.78
C ARG A 4 -58.62 10.05 -17.38
N ILE A 5 -58.67 11.38 -17.29
CA ILE A 5 -58.59 12.12 -16.02
C ILE A 5 -59.97 12.64 -15.52
N ARG A 6 -61.03 12.52 -16.34
CA ARG A 6 -62.37 13.03 -15.98
C ARG A 6 -63.25 12.08 -15.13
N LYS A 7 -62.80 10.86 -14.81
CA LYS A 7 -63.61 9.88 -14.05
C LYS A 7 -63.28 9.75 -12.56
N LEU A 8 -62.22 10.40 -12.07
CA LEU A 8 -61.87 10.37 -10.64
C LEU A 8 -62.27 11.65 -9.87
N LEU A 9 -62.59 12.74 -10.59
CA LEU A 9 -62.95 14.03 -9.98
C LEU A 9 -64.44 14.19 -9.63
N LEU A 10 -65.27 13.16 -9.85
CA LEU A 10 -66.73 13.27 -9.72
C LEU A 10 -67.39 12.29 -8.73
N MET A 11 -66.62 11.55 -7.93
CA MET A 11 -67.19 10.59 -6.96
C MET A 11 -66.78 10.78 -5.49
N LEU A 12 -66.30 11.96 -5.10
CA LEU A 12 -66.08 12.26 -3.67
C LEU A 12 -66.54 13.67 -3.24
N THR A 13 -67.55 14.21 -3.93
CA THR A 13 -68.48 15.16 -3.31
C THR A 13 -69.58 14.38 -2.58
N PHE A 14 -69.27 13.85 -1.40
CA PHE A 14 -70.30 13.40 -0.47
C PHE A 14 -69.92 13.74 0.98
N ARG A 15 -70.66 14.73 1.52
CA ARG A 15 -70.92 15.00 2.94
C ARG A 15 -69.73 15.05 3.91
N LEU A 16 -69.27 16.28 4.20
CA LEU A 16 -68.70 16.60 5.52
C LEU A 16 -69.28 17.92 6.05
N THR A 17 -70.52 17.84 6.55
CA THR A 17 -71.10 18.80 7.49
C THR A 17 -70.44 18.60 8.86
N ASN A 18 -69.33 19.29 9.14
CA ASN A 18 -68.93 19.54 10.53
C ASN A 18 -67.89 20.69 10.63
N LYS A 19 -68.34 21.89 11.04
CA LYS A 19 -67.48 23.08 11.24
C LYS A 19 -66.30 22.84 12.20
N ARG A 20 -66.37 21.81 13.07
CA ARG A 20 -65.28 21.42 13.99
C ARG A 20 -64.10 20.69 13.30
N ARG A 21 -64.29 20.03 12.15
CA ARG A 21 -63.18 19.37 11.43
C ARG A 21 -62.37 20.33 10.56
N LEU A 22 -62.99 21.39 10.04
CA LEU A 22 -62.31 22.41 9.24
C LEU A 22 -61.33 23.24 10.10
N SER A 23 -61.69 23.54 11.36
CA SER A 23 -60.81 24.20 12.34
C SER A 23 -59.58 23.36 12.70
N LEU A 24 -59.74 22.02 12.81
CA LEU A 24 -58.60 21.12 13.01
C LEU A 24 -57.69 21.04 11.78
N LEU A 25 -58.25 20.99 10.57
CA LEU A 25 -57.49 20.98 9.32
C LEU A 25 -56.70 22.29 9.13
N ILE A 26 -57.29 23.45 9.44
CA ILE A 26 -56.62 24.75 9.35
C ILE A 26 -55.49 24.88 10.39
N LYS A 27 -55.60 24.25 11.55
CA LYS A 27 -54.52 24.20 12.56
C LYS A 27 -53.44 23.15 12.27
N LEU A 28 -53.75 22.11 11.50
CA LEU A 28 -52.80 21.07 11.11
C LEU A 28 -51.90 21.50 9.95
N ILE A 29 -52.35 22.40 9.06
CA ILE A 29 -51.56 22.85 7.90
C ILE A 29 -50.27 23.58 8.32
N PRO A 30 -50.27 24.54 9.28
CA PRO A 30 -49.03 25.16 9.75
C PRO A 30 -48.10 24.15 10.44
N CYS A 31 -48.65 23.19 11.19
CA CYS A 31 -47.87 22.11 11.82
C CYS A 31 -47.24 21.18 10.77
N LEU A 32 -47.96 20.82 9.71
CA LEU A 32 -47.43 19.98 8.64
C LEU A 32 -46.34 20.69 7.84
N LEU A 33 -46.51 21.99 7.60
CA LEU A 33 -45.53 22.85 6.94
C LEU A 33 -44.29 23.09 7.83
N LEU A 34 -44.46 23.23 9.14
CA LEU A 34 -43.35 23.34 10.10
C LEU A 34 -42.60 22.00 10.21
N VAL A 35 -43.31 20.86 10.24
CA VAL A 35 -42.70 19.53 10.23
C VAL A 35 -41.97 19.26 8.92
N THR A 36 -42.51 19.63 7.75
CA THR A 36 -41.78 19.51 6.48
C THR A 36 -40.60 20.48 6.39
N TYR A 37 -40.70 21.70 6.92
CA TYR A 37 -39.59 22.64 6.99
C TYR A 37 -38.47 22.14 7.91
N VAL A 38 -38.83 21.57 9.08
CA VAL A 38 -37.89 21.00 10.05
C VAL A 38 -37.30 19.68 9.56
N VAL A 39 -38.08 18.80 8.91
CA VAL A 39 -37.57 17.57 8.28
C VAL A 39 -36.64 17.90 7.09
N ASN A 40 -36.93 18.95 6.32
CA ASN A 40 -36.05 19.40 5.23
C ASN A 40 -34.79 20.13 5.73
N LYS A 41 -34.78 20.70 6.95
CA LYS A 41 -33.58 21.31 7.56
C LYS A 41 -32.80 20.41 8.52
N ILE A 42 -33.44 19.37 9.08
CA ILE A 42 -32.87 18.38 10.00
C ILE A 42 -32.76 17.00 9.34
N SER A 43 -32.89 16.93 8.00
CA SER A 43 -32.33 15.78 7.28
C SER A 43 -30.83 15.77 7.58
N PRO A 44 -30.31 14.78 8.32
CA PRO A 44 -28.89 14.54 8.26
C PRO A 44 -28.62 14.18 6.80
N ILE A 45 -27.50 14.64 6.25
CA ILE A 45 -26.96 14.03 5.04
C ILE A 45 -26.54 12.62 5.45
N VAL A 46 -27.51 11.73 5.59
CA VAL A 46 -27.35 10.29 5.55
C VAL A 46 -27.34 9.99 4.06
N SER A 47 -26.16 10.10 3.47
CA SER A 47 -25.93 9.38 2.22
C SER A 47 -26.15 7.90 2.55
N GLU A 48 -27.19 7.32 1.96
CA GLU A 48 -27.22 5.88 1.70
C GLU A 48 -25.99 5.54 0.86
N ASP A 49 -24.88 5.28 1.55
CA ASP A 49 -23.69 4.66 0.98
C ASP A 49 -23.10 3.73 2.02
N GLU A 50 -23.96 2.86 2.55
CA GLU A 50 -23.56 1.56 3.12
C GLU A 50 -23.56 0.47 2.03
N ARG A 51 -23.12 0.83 0.82
CA ARG A 51 -22.40 -0.17 0.01
C ARG A 51 -20.97 -0.17 0.52
N ALA A 52 -20.58 -1.33 1.04
CA ALA A 52 -19.19 -1.70 1.17
C ALA A 52 -18.42 -1.14 -0.04
N ILE A 53 -17.51 -0.20 0.22
CA ILE A 53 -16.46 0.18 -0.74
C ILE A 53 -15.51 -1.04 -0.79
N GLY A 54 -15.99 -2.10 -1.42
CA GLY A 54 -15.12 -2.97 -2.17
C GLY A 54 -14.64 -2.12 -3.33
N TYR A 55 -13.33 -1.96 -3.43
CA TYR A 55 -12.71 -1.52 -4.66
C TYR A 55 -13.05 -2.57 -5.74
N GLY A 56 -14.23 -2.41 -6.35
CA GLY A 56 -14.63 -3.14 -7.53
C GLY A 56 -13.77 -2.62 -8.67
N TYR A 57 -12.73 -3.38 -9.02
CA TYR A 57 -12.01 -3.22 -10.27
C TYR A 57 -13.02 -3.37 -11.42
N GLN A 58 -13.41 -2.24 -11.99
CA GLN A 58 -14.14 -2.21 -13.25
C GLN A 58 -13.10 -2.03 -14.35
N HIS A 59 -12.81 -3.14 -15.03
CA HIS A 59 -11.94 -3.23 -16.20
C HIS A 59 -12.56 -2.41 -17.34
N ASP A 60 -12.03 -1.20 -17.55
CA ASP A 60 -12.16 -0.51 -18.83
C ASP A 60 -10.75 -0.39 -19.42
N GLN A 61 -10.60 -0.85 -20.67
CA GLN A 61 -9.35 -0.87 -21.42
C GLN A 61 -8.79 0.54 -21.56
N ILE A 62 -7.75 0.86 -20.79
CA ILE A 62 -6.93 2.05 -21.01
C ILE A 62 -5.78 1.62 -21.90
N ALA A 63 -5.68 2.22 -23.09
CA ALA A 63 -4.52 2.09 -23.95
C ALA A 63 -3.28 2.58 -23.20
N PHE A 64 -2.40 1.65 -22.84
CA PHE A 64 -1.10 1.96 -22.24
C PHE A 64 -0.20 2.59 -23.32
N THR A 65 -0.11 3.92 -23.32
CA THR A 65 1.04 4.58 -23.92
C THR A 65 2.25 4.26 -23.06
N GLN A 66 3.16 3.46 -23.61
CA GLN A 66 4.49 3.20 -23.06
C GLN A 66 5.11 4.54 -22.61
N PRO A 67 5.52 4.70 -21.34
CA PRO A 67 6.27 5.87 -20.93
C PRO A 67 7.52 5.96 -21.80
N SER A 68 7.75 7.11 -22.42
CA SER A 68 9.00 7.38 -23.13
C SER A 68 10.14 7.31 -22.12
N GLN A 69 10.84 6.17 -22.10
CA GLN A 69 12.00 5.92 -21.27
C GLN A 69 13.04 7.03 -21.51
N PRO A 70 13.52 7.74 -20.47
CA PRO A 70 14.69 8.57 -20.63
C PRO A 70 15.83 7.68 -21.10
N SER A 71 16.46 8.05 -22.21
CA SER A 71 17.50 7.30 -22.91
C SER A 71 18.71 7.06 -22.01
N THR A 72 18.66 5.99 -21.23
CA THR A 72 19.84 5.42 -20.58
C THR A 72 20.59 4.65 -21.66
N SER A 73 21.76 5.14 -22.02
CA SER A 73 22.64 4.59 -23.08
C SER A 73 23.24 3.21 -22.77
N LEU A 74 22.71 2.49 -21.78
CA LEU A 74 23.21 1.20 -21.33
C LEU A 74 22.41 0.07 -21.96
N THR A 75 23.11 -0.94 -22.47
CA THR A 75 22.51 -2.17 -22.95
C THR A 75 21.97 -3.01 -21.77
N PRO A 76 21.00 -3.92 -21.99
CA PRO A 76 20.52 -4.82 -20.94
C PRO A 76 21.65 -5.60 -20.24
N ASN A 77 22.65 -6.08 -20.99
CA ASN A 77 23.84 -6.73 -20.43
C ASN A 77 24.65 -5.81 -19.50
N ALA A 78 24.83 -4.54 -19.89
CA ALA A 78 25.52 -3.56 -19.06
C ALA A 78 24.72 -3.23 -17.79
N LEU A 79 23.40 -3.15 -17.87
CA LEU A 79 22.52 -2.97 -16.70
C LEU A 79 22.63 -4.16 -15.73
N ARG A 80 22.58 -5.39 -16.24
CA ARG A 80 22.74 -6.60 -15.41
C ARG A 80 24.08 -6.64 -14.69
N ALA A 81 25.18 -6.35 -15.41
CA ALA A 81 26.51 -6.26 -14.81
C ALA A 81 26.60 -5.16 -13.75
N LEU A 82 25.98 -3.99 -14.01
CA LEU A 82 25.94 -2.87 -13.08
C LEU A 82 25.15 -3.21 -11.81
N PHE A 83 23.98 -3.84 -11.95
CA PHE A 83 23.14 -4.22 -10.82
C PHE A 83 23.85 -5.24 -9.92
N ASN A 84 24.42 -6.29 -10.51
CA ASN A 84 25.18 -7.29 -9.76
C ASN A 84 26.38 -6.65 -9.04
N SER A 85 27.21 -5.89 -9.76
CA SER A 85 28.37 -5.21 -9.17
C SER A 85 27.98 -4.27 -8.03
N THR A 86 26.91 -3.48 -8.20
CA THR A 86 26.46 -2.54 -7.16
C THR A 86 25.92 -3.29 -5.94
N ASN A 87 25.10 -4.32 -6.15
CA ASN A 87 24.54 -5.13 -5.07
C ASN A 87 25.60 -5.94 -4.32
N ASP A 88 26.64 -6.40 -5.00
CA ASP A 88 27.75 -7.15 -4.40
C ASP A 88 28.64 -6.23 -3.54
N GLN A 89 28.86 -5.00 -3.99
CA GLN A 89 29.68 -4.03 -3.24
C GLN A 89 29.01 -3.53 -1.96
N GLN A 90 27.68 -3.45 -1.92
CA GLN A 90 26.89 -3.02 -0.75
C GLN A 90 27.40 -1.70 -0.12
N ILE A 91 27.78 -0.72 -0.96
CA ILE A 91 28.38 0.54 -0.49
C ILE A 91 27.37 1.32 0.36
N ILE A 92 27.76 1.64 1.59
CA ILE A 92 27.00 2.50 2.49
C ILE A 92 27.62 3.90 2.47
N PHE A 93 26.86 4.87 2.00
CA PHE A 93 27.23 6.29 2.01
C PHE A 93 27.08 6.88 3.41
N ASN A 94 27.93 7.87 3.72
CA ASN A 94 27.96 8.65 4.96
C ASN A 94 28.27 7.82 6.23
N LEU A 95 28.84 6.63 6.08
CA LEU A 95 29.21 5.76 7.20
C LEU A 95 30.28 6.41 8.11
N ASP A 96 31.19 7.17 7.51
CA ASP A 96 32.23 7.95 8.18
C ASP A 96 31.65 9.05 9.09
N LYS A 97 30.52 9.65 8.67
CA LYS A 97 29.85 10.75 9.40
C LYS A 97 28.90 10.25 10.49
N TYR A 98 28.21 9.14 10.25
CA TYR A 98 27.11 8.66 11.11
C TYR A 98 27.43 7.36 11.87
N GLY A 99 28.63 6.80 11.69
CA GLY A 99 29.03 5.53 12.31
C GLY A 99 28.25 4.32 11.76
N PRO A 100 28.47 3.11 12.31
CA PRO A 100 27.76 1.91 11.91
C PRO A 100 26.28 1.90 12.35
N LEU A 101 25.50 0.97 11.80
CA LEU A 101 24.16 0.65 12.32
C LEU A 101 24.30 -0.03 13.69
N ILE A 102 23.65 0.51 14.72
CA ILE A 102 23.67 -0.07 16.08
C ILE A 102 22.34 -0.75 16.44
N PRO A 103 22.31 -1.64 17.44
CA PRO A 103 21.07 -2.30 17.86
C PRO A 103 19.96 -1.30 18.22
N GLY A 104 18.79 -1.48 17.61
CA GLY A 104 17.62 -0.63 17.84
C GLY A 104 17.51 0.62 16.96
N ASP A 105 18.58 1.03 16.26
CA ASP A 105 18.51 2.12 15.28
C ASP A 105 17.57 1.73 14.14
N PRO A 106 16.58 2.54 13.75
CA PRO A 106 15.65 2.17 12.70
C PRO A 106 16.33 1.97 11.35
N VAL A 107 15.85 0.98 10.59
CA VAL A 107 16.15 0.82 9.16
C VAL A 107 14.91 1.23 8.38
N ILE A 108 15.02 2.18 7.44
CA ILE A 108 13.92 2.55 6.56
C ILE A 108 14.24 2.02 5.16
N VAL A 109 13.32 1.24 4.60
CA VAL A 109 13.43 0.65 3.27
C VAL A 109 12.42 1.34 2.35
N VAL A 110 12.88 1.92 1.25
CA VAL A 110 12.06 2.60 0.26
C VAL A 110 12.09 1.82 -1.05
N GLN A 111 10.93 1.35 -1.50
CA GLN A 111 10.78 0.79 -2.84
C GLN A 111 10.60 1.93 -3.85
N VAL A 112 11.46 1.96 -4.88
CA VAL A 112 11.55 3.04 -5.89
C VAL A 112 11.34 2.47 -7.28
N HIS A 113 10.52 3.16 -8.08
CA HIS A 113 10.31 2.88 -9.50
C HIS A 113 10.88 4.01 -10.35
N ASP A 114 10.06 4.97 -10.79
CA ASP A 114 10.47 6.06 -11.67
C ASP A 114 9.84 7.43 -11.36
N ARG A 115 9.12 7.59 -10.24
CA ARG A 115 8.37 8.82 -9.93
C ARG A 115 9.21 9.82 -9.16
N ILE A 116 10.15 10.46 -9.87
CA ILE A 116 11.15 11.42 -9.35
C ILE A 116 10.56 12.49 -8.41
N GLU A 117 9.44 13.12 -8.79
CA GLU A 117 8.87 14.22 -8.02
C GLU A 117 8.29 13.76 -6.67
N TYR A 118 7.71 12.56 -6.62
CA TYR A 118 7.28 11.96 -5.37
C TYR A 118 8.47 11.58 -4.48
N LEU A 119 9.49 10.95 -5.07
CA LEU A 119 10.71 10.57 -4.35
C LEU A 119 11.39 11.78 -3.68
N LYS A 120 11.48 12.93 -4.38
CA LYS A 120 12.01 14.18 -3.79
C LYS A 120 11.19 14.63 -2.59
N VAL A 121 9.85 14.56 -2.69
CA VAL A 121 8.96 14.94 -1.58
C VAL A 121 9.13 14.00 -0.39
N LEU A 122 9.22 12.69 -0.63
CA LEU A 122 9.51 11.70 0.41
C LEU A 122 10.83 12.00 1.11
N ILE A 123 11.93 12.16 0.36
CA ILE A 123 13.27 12.42 0.91
C ILE A 123 13.25 13.70 1.76
N ASN A 124 12.66 14.78 1.26
CA ASN A 124 12.53 16.04 2.02
C ASN A 124 11.72 15.87 3.32
N SER A 125 10.69 15.02 3.29
CA SER A 125 9.89 14.72 4.49
C SER A 125 10.66 13.87 5.50
N ILE A 126 11.45 12.89 5.03
CA ILE A 126 12.33 12.04 5.85
C ILE A 126 13.43 12.87 6.51
N GLU A 127 14.04 13.81 5.77
CA GLU A 127 15.05 14.73 6.31
C GLU A 127 14.53 15.53 7.51
N SER A 128 13.23 15.85 7.52
CA SER A 128 12.57 16.59 8.60
C SER A 128 12.19 15.71 9.80
N VAL A 129 12.42 14.39 9.75
CA VAL A 129 12.10 13.47 10.85
C VAL A 129 13.14 13.60 11.95
N GLN A 130 12.68 13.84 13.18
CA GLN A 130 13.59 13.97 14.32
C GLN A 130 14.30 12.64 14.63
N GLY A 131 15.64 12.69 14.73
CA GLY A 131 16.48 11.51 14.99
C GLY A 131 16.84 10.69 13.74
N ILE A 132 16.59 11.23 12.54
CA ILE A 132 16.88 10.53 11.28
C ILE A 132 18.36 10.22 11.08
N ASP A 133 19.26 10.97 11.70
CA ASP A 133 20.72 10.81 11.64
C ASP A 133 21.22 9.43 12.07
N LYS A 134 20.46 8.74 12.94
CA LYS A 134 20.76 7.37 13.40
C LYS A 134 20.32 6.30 12.40
N THR A 135 19.46 6.63 11.45
CA THR A 135 18.78 5.67 10.58
C THR A 135 19.69 5.16 9.47
N LEU A 136 19.52 3.91 9.06
CA LEU A 136 19.98 3.40 7.77
C LEU A 136 18.83 3.50 6.75
N LEU A 137 18.99 4.32 5.71
CA LEU A 137 18.08 4.36 4.56
C LEU A 137 18.55 3.38 3.48
N ILE A 138 17.66 2.49 3.08
CA ILE A 138 17.86 1.54 1.99
C ILE A 138 16.89 1.90 0.87
N PHE A 139 17.41 2.31 -0.29
CA PHE A 139 16.59 2.50 -1.49
C PHE A 139 16.74 1.28 -2.39
N THR A 140 15.63 0.67 -2.78
CA THR A 140 15.60 -0.49 -3.69
C THR A 140 14.92 -0.11 -4.99
N HIS A 141 15.63 -0.25 -6.10
CA HIS A 141 15.23 0.25 -7.41
C HIS A 141 14.91 -0.89 -8.37
N ASP A 142 13.80 -0.84 -9.10
CA ASP A 142 13.58 -1.71 -10.25
C ASP A 142 13.79 -0.99 -11.60
N VAL A 143 14.11 0.30 -11.59
CA VAL A 143 14.52 1.06 -12.77
C VAL A 143 15.83 1.78 -12.47
N TYR A 144 16.81 1.61 -13.34
CA TYR A 144 18.02 2.43 -13.35
C TYR A 144 17.70 3.78 -13.98
N ASN A 145 17.75 4.83 -13.16
CA ASN A 145 17.61 6.20 -13.62
C ASN A 145 18.73 7.06 -13.00
N PRO A 146 19.64 7.65 -13.81
CA PRO A 146 20.77 8.39 -13.28
C PRO A 146 20.37 9.61 -12.44
N ILE A 147 19.21 10.22 -12.72
CA ILE A 147 18.68 11.35 -11.94
C ILE A 147 18.24 10.86 -10.56
N ILE A 148 17.46 9.77 -10.49
CA ILE A 148 17.05 9.14 -9.21
C ILE A 148 18.29 8.76 -8.40
N ASN A 149 19.25 8.09 -9.03
CA ASN A 149 20.45 7.60 -8.36
C ASN A 149 21.29 8.76 -7.80
N SER A 150 21.36 9.88 -8.53
CA SER A 150 22.05 11.10 -8.08
C SER A 150 21.32 11.75 -6.90
N ILE A 151 19.98 11.79 -6.92
CA ILE A 151 19.18 12.31 -5.80
C ILE A 151 19.45 11.49 -4.55
N VAL A 152 19.39 10.16 -4.62
CA VAL A 152 19.65 9.27 -3.48
C VAL A 152 21.10 9.39 -2.98
N LYS A 153 22.09 9.44 -3.88
CA LYS A 153 23.49 9.67 -3.51
C LYS A 153 23.75 11.02 -2.81
N SER A 154 22.92 12.03 -3.09
CA SER A 154 23.09 13.38 -2.52
C SER A 154 22.56 13.50 -1.08
N ILE A 155 21.86 12.49 -0.57
CA ILE A 155 21.36 12.47 0.81
C ILE A 155 22.56 12.53 1.76
N GLY A 156 22.63 13.60 2.55
CA GLY A 156 23.76 13.88 3.47
C GLY A 156 23.39 13.91 4.95
N PHE A 157 22.16 13.53 5.31
CA PHE A 157 21.61 13.63 6.66
C PHE A 157 21.56 12.31 7.45
N CYS A 158 21.88 11.17 6.85
CA CYS A 158 21.96 9.85 7.51
C CYS A 158 22.75 8.83 6.65
N LYS A 159 22.83 7.57 7.09
CA LYS A 159 23.45 6.47 6.33
C LYS A 159 22.55 6.05 5.17
N VAL A 160 23.12 5.82 3.99
CA VAL A 160 22.32 5.46 2.79
C VAL A 160 22.97 4.31 2.03
N ILE A 161 22.16 3.38 1.54
CA ILE A 161 22.56 2.34 0.59
C ILE A 161 21.53 2.24 -0.54
N GLN A 162 22.00 1.94 -1.75
CA GLN A 162 21.17 1.68 -2.93
C GLN A 162 21.36 0.23 -3.37
N LEU A 163 20.25 -0.44 -3.63
CA LEU A 163 20.20 -1.80 -4.19
C LEU A 163 19.32 -1.77 -5.45
N PHE A 164 19.66 -2.60 -6.43
CA PHE A 164 18.93 -2.69 -7.70
C PHE A 164 18.33 -4.08 -7.87
N TYR A 165 17.02 -4.18 -8.07
CA TYR A 165 16.35 -5.43 -8.38
C TYR A 165 16.93 -6.00 -9.68
N PRO A 166 17.63 -7.14 -9.64
CA PRO A 166 18.46 -7.57 -10.75
C PRO A 166 17.65 -8.08 -11.94
N PHE A 167 16.39 -8.50 -11.72
CA PHE A 167 15.53 -9.07 -12.76
C PHE A 167 14.41 -8.11 -13.19
N SER A 168 14.73 -6.82 -13.32
CA SER A 168 13.76 -5.83 -13.77
C SER A 168 13.47 -5.92 -15.27
N LEU A 169 12.33 -5.35 -15.68
CA LEU A 169 11.94 -5.23 -17.08
C LEU A 169 12.96 -4.43 -17.90
N GLN A 170 13.66 -3.47 -17.27
CA GLN A 170 14.71 -2.71 -17.93
C GLN A 170 15.94 -3.58 -18.24
N ALA A 171 16.28 -4.51 -17.35
CA ALA A 171 17.41 -5.43 -17.51
C ALA A 171 17.08 -6.66 -18.38
N TYR A 172 15.79 -6.98 -18.53
CA TYR A 172 15.28 -8.09 -19.33
C TYR A 172 14.07 -7.63 -20.15
N PRO A 173 14.23 -6.84 -21.22
CA PRO A 173 13.08 -6.27 -21.93
C PRO A 173 12.35 -7.25 -22.85
N ASN A 174 13.07 -8.25 -23.42
CA ASN A 174 12.59 -9.12 -24.50
C ASN A 174 12.71 -10.62 -24.17
N GLU A 175 12.85 -10.95 -22.90
CA GLU A 175 12.99 -12.31 -22.37
C GLU A 175 12.45 -12.31 -20.94
N PHE A 176 11.98 -13.44 -20.43
CA PHE A 176 11.50 -13.52 -19.04
C PHE A 176 12.57 -13.02 -18.03
N PRO A 177 12.22 -12.22 -17.00
CA PRO A 177 10.85 -11.82 -16.59
C PRO A 177 10.28 -10.59 -17.30
N GLY A 178 10.90 -10.11 -18.37
CA GLY A 178 10.28 -9.21 -19.33
C GLY A 178 9.12 -9.82 -20.11
N THR A 179 8.76 -9.14 -21.18
CA THR A 179 7.83 -9.66 -22.17
C THR A 179 8.62 -10.47 -23.20
N ASP A 180 8.50 -11.78 -23.13
CA ASP A 180 9.13 -12.65 -24.13
C ASP A 180 8.25 -12.70 -25.39
N PRO A 181 8.80 -12.60 -26.61
CA PRO A 181 8.03 -12.72 -27.85
C PRO A 181 7.21 -14.01 -28.00
N LYS A 182 7.52 -15.06 -27.22
CA LYS A 182 6.80 -16.34 -27.20
C LYS A 182 5.71 -16.42 -26.13
N ASP A 183 5.53 -15.39 -25.31
CA ASP A 183 4.44 -15.31 -24.34
C ASP A 183 3.07 -15.31 -25.04
N CYS A 184 2.10 -15.97 -24.44
CA CYS A 184 0.73 -15.93 -24.90
C CYS A 184 0.15 -14.52 -24.73
N PRO A 185 -0.60 -13.98 -25.72
CA PRO A 185 -1.34 -12.74 -25.55
C PRO A 185 -2.29 -12.84 -24.34
N ARG A 186 -2.34 -11.80 -23.51
CA ARG A 186 -3.10 -11.77 -22.26
C ARG A 186 -4.51 -12.39 -22.35
N ASP A 187 -5.27 -11.98 -23.36
CA ASP A 187 -6.71 -12.28 -23.47
C ASP A 187 -7.05 -13.43 -24.43
N ILE A 188 -6.03 -14.10 -24.99
CA ILE A 188 -6.29 -15.23 -25.88
C ILE A 188 -6.95 -16.38 -25.11
N LYS A 189 -7.89 -17.11 -25.73
CA LYS A 189 -8.50 -18.27 -25.06
C LYS A 189 -7.49 -19.40 -24.92
N GLN A 190 -7.62 -20.21 -23.87
CA GLN A 190 -6.68 -21.31 -23.62
C GLN A 190 -6.52 -22.30 -24.78
N GLN A 191 -7.62 -22.68 -25.42
CA GLN A 191 -7.57 -23.58 -26.59
C GLN A 191 -6.79 -22.97 -27.76
N GLU A 192 -6.93 -21.65 -27.97
CA GLU A 192 -6.22 -20.92 -29.02
C GLU A 192 -4.74 -20.72 -28.66
N ALA A 193 -4.41 -20.46 -27.40
CA ALA A 193 -3.03 -20.42 -26.91
C ALA A 193 -2.29 -21.76 -27.11
N ILE A 194 -2.95 -22.87 -26.78
CA ILE A 194 -2.41 -24.22 -26.99
C ILE A 194 -2.19 -24.46 -28.48
N ALA A 195 -3.14 -24.07 -29.35
CA ALA A 195 -2.99 -24.18 -30.79
C ALA A 195 -1.87 -23.28 -31.35
N LEU A 196 -1.68 -22.09 -30.78
CA LEU A 196 -0.57 -21.17 -31.10
C LEU A 196 0.78 -21.69 -30.58
N ASN A 197 0.78 -22.65 -29.66
CA ASN A 197 1.96 -23.18 -28.99
C ASN A 197 2.83 -22.08 -28.36
N CYS A 198 2.17 -21.08 -27.75
CA CYS A 198 2.86 -20.06 -26.95
C CYS A 198 3.28 -20.63 -25.59
N GLN A 199 4.36 -20.13 -25.02
CA GLN A 199 5.13 -20.88 -24.03
C GLN A 199 4.47 -21.06 -22.66
N ASN A 200 3.50 -20.22 -22.31
CA ASN A 200 2.76 -20.28 -21.06
C ASN A 200 1.27 -20.67 -21.24
N ALA A 201 0.93 -21.29 -22.37
CA ALA A 201 -0.44 -21.66 -22.75
C ALA A 201 -1.17 -22.55 -21.71
N GLU A 202 -0.43 -23.35 -20.95
CA GLU A 202 -1.00 -24.23 -19.91
C GLU A 202 -1.25 -23.54 -18.57
N HIS A 203 -0.84 -22.27 -18.42
CA HIS A 203 -0.82 -21.57 -17.14
C HIS A 203 -1.53 -20.20 -17.17
N PRO A 204 -2.80 -20.12 -17.61
CA PRO A 204 -3.59 -18.92 -17.40
C PRO A 204 -3.93 -18.74 -15.90
N ASP A 205 -4.22 -17.50 -15.52
CA ASP A 205 -4.68 -17.16 -14.17
C ASP A 205 -6.09 -17.66 -13.87
N THR A 206 -6.53 -17.44 -12.63
CA THR A 206 -7.87 -17.79 -12.12
C THR A 206 -9.00 -17.26 -13.01
N TYR A 207 -8.75 -16.20 -13.79
CA TYR A 207 -9.70 -15.55 -14.68
C TYR A 207 -9.48 -15.90 -16.16
N GLY A 208 -8.55 -16.79 -16.48
CA GLY A 208 -8.26 -17.23 -17.84
C GLY A 208 -7.30 -16.31 -18.61
N HIS A 209 -6.64 -15.37 -17.93
CA HIS A 209 -5.70 -14.44 -18.57
C HIS A 209 -4.24 -14.90 -18.43
N TYR A 210 -3.42 -14.57 -19.42
CA TYR A 210 -1.98 -14.82 -19.36
C TYR A 210 -1.21 -13.65 -18.75
N ARG A 211 0.00 -13.98 -18.31
CA ARG A 211 0.96 -13.06 -17.68
C ARG A 211 1.18 -11.79 -18.51
N GLU A 212 1.21 -10.65 -17.82
CA GLU A 212 1.77 -9.40 -18.33
C GLU A 212 2.91 -8.95 -17.43
N ALA A 213 4.11 -8.81 -18.01
CA ALA A 213 5.34 -8.56 -17.27
C ALA A 213 5.26 -7.32 -16.36
N VAL A 214 4.61 -6.25 -16.84
CA VAL A 214 4.43 -4.98 -16.11
C VAL A 214 3.69 -5.12 -14.79
N TYR A 215 2.74 -6.06 -14.66
CA TYR A 215 1.99 -6.25 -13.42
C TYR A 215 2.73 -7.15 -12.41
N THR A 216 3.61 -8.03 -12.90
CA THR A 216 4.34 -8.97 -12.05
C THR A 216 5.57 -8.35 -11.37
N GLN A 217 6.18 -7.31 -11.96
CA GLN A 217 7.43 -6.74 -11.44
C GLN A 217 7.31 -6.28 -9.98
N THR A 218 6.20 -5.64 -9.59
CA THR A 218 6.06 -5.09 -8.24
C THR A 218 6.12 -6.15 -7.15
N LYS A 219 5.44 -7.30 -7.33
CA LYS A 219 5.49 -8.39 -6.35
C LYS A 219 6.84 -9.09 -6.34
N HIS A 220 7.47 -9.27 -7.49
CA HIS A 220 8.85 -9.77 -7.57
C HIS A 220 9.84 -8.87 -6.84
N HIS A 221 9.85 -7.58 -7.16
CA HIS A 221 10.70 -6.57 -6.52
C HIS A 221 10.45 -6.57 -5.00
N TRP A 222 9.18 -6.59 -4.59
CA TRP A 222 8.84 -6.61 -3.18
C TRP A 222 9.42 -7.84 -2.47
N PHE A 223 9.24 -9.04 -3.03
CA PHE A 223 9.71 -10.25 -2.38
C PHE A 223 11.25 -10.39 -2.41
N TRP A 224 11.88 -10.01 -3.53
CA TRP A 224 13.34 -9.97 -3.64
C TRP A 224 13.96 -9.02 -2.62
N LYS A 225 13.43 -7.80 -2.45
CA LYS A 225 14.03 -6.82 -1.53
C LYS A 225 13.94 -7.29 -0.09
N MET A 226 12.84 -7.96 0.28
CA MET A 226 12.66 -8.50 1.63
C MET A 226 13.72 -9.56 1.93
N ASN A 227 13.85 -10.58 1.06
CA ASN A 227 14.89 -11.61 1.21
C ASN A 227 16.30 -11.00 1.20
N THR A 228 16.56 -10.03 0.33
CA THR A 228 17.88 -9.42 0.23
C THR A 228 18.24 -8.65 1.50
N ILE A 229 17.35 -7.81 2.00
CA ILE A 229 17.61 -6.94 3.16
C ILE A 229 17.67 -7.75 4.45
N PHE A 230 16.80 -8.73 4.64
CA PHE A 230 16.82 -9.53 5.87
C PHE A 230 17.91 -10.60 5.88
N ASP A 231 18.15 -11.28 4.74
CA ASP A 231 18.94 -12.51 4.72
C ASP A 231 20.28 -12.40 3.97
N LYS A 232 20.48 -11.40 3.08
CA LYS A 232 21.69 -11.31 2.22
C LYS A 232 22.54 -10.07 2.46
N LEU A 233 21.96 -8.99 2.99
CA LEU A 233 22.65 -7.72 3.17
C LEU A 233 23.53 -7.75 4.44
N ASN A 234 24.83 -7.51 4.29
CA ASN A 234 25.79 -7.72 5.38
C ASN A 234 25.52 -6.85 6.62
N VAL A 235 25.11 -5.60 6.42
CA VAL A 235 24.85 -4.66 7.52
C VAL A 235 23.59 -5.01 8.32
N THR A 236 22.65 -5.76 7.74
CA THR A 236 21.37 -6.11 8.37
C THR A 236 21.18 -7.60 8.60
N LYS A 237 22.11 -8.49 8.21
CA LYS A 237 21.92 -9.95 8.32
C LYS A 237 21.64 -10.45 9.74
N ASP A 238 22.24 -9.82 10.75
CA ASP A 238 22.10 -10.17 12.18
C ASP A 238 21.33 -9.09 12.97
N TYR A 239 20.73 -8.13 12.28
CA TYR A 239 20.05 -7.00 12.90
C TYR A 239 18.60 -7.34 13.24
N ASP A 240 18.19 -7.10 14.49
CA ASP A 240 16.86 -7.46 15.02
C ASP A 240 15.94 -6.28 15.34
N GLY A 241 16.40 -5.05 15.09
CA GLY A 241 15.57 -3.86 15.31
C GLY A 241 14.51 -3.64 14.22
N PRO A 242 13.84 -2.48 14.24
CA PRO A 242 12.71 -2.21 13.35
C PRO A 242 13.10 -1.90 11.91
N PHE A 243 12.42 -2.54 10.96
CA PHE A 243 12.46 -2.22 9.53
C PHE A 243 11.15 -1.54 9.11
N VAL A 244 11.21 -0.25 8.76
CA VAL A 244 10.07 0.54 8.28
C VAL A 244 10.01 0.48 6.75
N PHE A 245 8.90 0.02 6.20
CA PHE A 245 8.72 -0.10 4.75
C PHE A 245 7.91 1.05 4.19
N LEU A 246 8.49 1.76 3.22
CA LEU A 246 7.91 2.89 2.50
C LEU A 246 7.99 2.67 0.99
N GLU A 247 7.18 3.43 0.26
CA GLU A 247 7.20 3.54 -1.20
C GLU A 247 7.53 4.99 -1.57
N GLU A 248 8.03 5.22 -2.80
CA GLU A 248 8.51 6.53 -3.26
C GLU A 248 7.47 7.66 -3.19
N ASP A 249 6.18 7.35 -3.14
CA ASP A 249 5.05 8.28 -3.01
C ASP A 249 4.41 8.27 -1.62
N HIS A 250 5.21 7.93 -0.61
CA HIS A 250 4.87 8.23 0.77
C HIS A 250 5.39 9.61 1.21
N TYR A 251 4.89 10.06 2.36
CA TYR A 251 5.36 11.25 3.08
C TYR A 251 5.49 10.89 4.57
N ALA A 252 6.61 11.23 5.20
CA ALA A 252 6.87 10.98 6.61
C ALA A 252 6.57 12.22 7.48
N ALA A 253 5.86 12.03 8.59
CA ALA A 253 5.63 13.07 9.60
C ALA A 253 6.89 13.30 10.46
N PRO A 254 7.13 14.52 10.96
CA PRO A 254 8.33 14.84 11.75
C PRO A 254 8.55 13.97 12.99
N ASP A 255 7.48 13.45 13.61
CA ASP A 255 7.51 12.61 14.80
C ASP A 255 7.45 11.10 14.51
N MET A 256 7.64 10.67 13.26
CA MET A 256 7.50 9.26 12.86
C MET A 256 8.35 8.31 13.72
N LEU A 257 9.63 8.62 13.93
CA LEU A 257 10.53 7.77 14.72
C LEU A 257 10.21 7.84 16.23
N HIS A 258 9.77 9.00 16.73
CA HIS A 258 9.30 9.15 18.11
C HIS A 258 8.07 8.27 18.36
N MET A 259 7.10 8.29 17.44
CA MET A 259 5.91 7.46 17.51
C MET A 259 6.26 5.97 17.46
N LEU A 260 7.13 5.55 16.53
CA LEU A 260 7.59 4.16 16.45
C LEU A 260 8.23 3.70 17.76
N LYS A 261 9.16 4.50 18.30
CA LYS A 261 9.83 4.18 19.57
C LYS A 261 8.82 4.05 20.71
N SER A 262 7.89 5.00 20.81
CA SER A 262 6.83 4.99 21.83
C SER A 262 5.90 3.77 21.70
N MET A 263 5.57 3.34 20.48
CA MET A 263 4.78 2.13 20.21
C MET A 263 5.53 0.85 20.61
N MET A 264 6.84 0.77 20.34
CA MET A 264 7.68 -0.34 20.76
C MET A 264 7.77 -0.43 22.29
N ASP A 265 8.00 0.70 22.96
CA ASP A 265 8.08 0.77 24.42
C ASP A 265 6.73 0.38 25.06
N LEU A 266 5.61 0.86 24.52
CA LEU A 266 4.27 0.47 24.96
C LEU A 266 4.01 -1.03 24.81
N LYS A 267 4.43 -1.63 23.67
CA LYS A 267 4.31 -3.07 23.44
C LYS A 267 5.05 -3.86 24.52
N LEU A 268 6.27 -3.45 24.86
CA LEU A 268 7.10 -4.12 25.87
C LEU A 268 6.51 -3.95 27.27
N GLN A 269 6.14 -2.73 27.65
CA GLN A 269 5.61 -2.42 28.99
C GLN A 269 4.29 -3.14 29.29
N ASN A 270 3.39 -3.20 28.29
CA ASN A 270 2.05 -3.78 28.45
C ASN A 270 1.94 -5.21 27.93
N ASN A 271 3.05 -5.83 27.49
CA ASN A 271 3.09 -7.16 26.89
C ASN A 271 2.01 -7.36 25.80
N LEU A 272 1.91 -6.40 24.87
CA LEU A 272 0.86 -6.42 23.84
C LEU A 272 1.09 -7.55 22.84
N ASP A 273 0.07 -8.39 22.63
CA ASP A 273 0.04 -9.42 21.59
C ASP A 273 -0.19 -8.81 20.20
N VAL A 274 0.89 -8.26 19.64
CA VAL A 274 0.96 -7.71 18.28
C VAL A 274 2.24 -8.17 17.60
N ASP A 275 2.19 -8.41 16.29
CA ASP A 275 3.32 -8.90 15.51
C ASP A 275 4.13 -7.74 14.94
N LEU A 276 3.44 -6.75 14.39
CA LEU A 276 4.03 -5.65 13.63
C LEU A 276 3.39 -4.30 14.00
N PHE A 277 3.96 -3.20 13.48
CA PHE A 277 3.41 -1.85 13.64
C PHE A 277 2.98 -1.26 12.31
N THR A 278 1.97 -0.38 12.31
CA THR A 278 1.56 0.39 11.14
C THR A 278 1.54 1.87 11.45
N LEU A 279 2.38 2.64 10.74
CA LEU A 279 2.52 4.09 10.91
C LEU A 279 1.65 4.89 9.92
N GLY A 280 1.07 4.23 8.93
CA GLY A 280 0.11 4.82 7.99
C GLY A 280 -1.35 4.60 8.37
N ALA A 281 -2.24 5.43 7.81
CA ALA A 281 -3.68 5.22 7.86
C ALA A 281 -4.37 5.88 6.66
N TYR A 282 -5.34 5.18 6.07
CA TYR A 282 -6.20 5.72 5.02
C TYR A 282 -7.40 6.46 5.62
N VAL A 283 -7.21 7.72 6.01
CA VAL A 283 -8.27 8.56 6.60
C VAL A 283 -8.67 9.72 5.68
N LYS A 284 -9.98 9.99 5.55
CA LYS A 284 -10.49 11.13 4.76
C LYS A 284 -10.16 12.47 5.43
N VAL A 285 -10.17 12.49 6.75
CA VAL A 285 -9.95 13.67 7.60
C VAL A 285 -8.95 13.33 8.69
N PHE A 286 -7.91 14.15 8.81
CA PHE A 286 -6.88 14.02 9.83
C PHE A 286 -7.27 14.83 11.07
N ASN A 287 -7.65 14.17 12.17
CA ASN A 287 -7.99 14.84 13.44
C ASN A 287 -6.94 14.53 14.50
N TYR A 288 -5.80 15.23 14.43
CA TYR A 288 -4.70 15.05 15.39
C TYR A 288 -5.06 15.45 16.82
N LEU A 289 -5.86 16.51 17.01
CA LEU A 289 -6.34 16.90 18.34
C LEU A 289 -7.02 15.73 19.07
N LYS A 290 -7.83 14.95 18.35
CA LYS A 290 -8.53 13.80 18.94
C LYS A 290 -7.69 12.53 18.96
N ASN A 291 -6.83 12.31 17.97
CA ASN A 291 -6.30 10.98 17.64
C ASN A 291 -4.78 10.84 17.63
N SER A 292 -4.02 11.91 17.92
CA SER A 292 -2.56 11.88 17.75
C SER A 292 -1.85 10.83 18.64
N ASP A 293 -2.35 10.64 19.85
CA ASP A 293 -1.85 9.74 20.89
C ASP A 293 -2.53 8.37 20.90
N LYS A 294 -3.45 8.12 19.96
CA LYS A 294 -4.29 6.92 19.95
C LYS A 294 -3.83 5.89 18.96
N LEU A 295 -3.86 4.66 19.44
CA LEU A 295 -3.53 3.46 18.68
C LEU A 295 -4.72 2.49 18.68
N GLU A 296 -4.69 1.56 17.74
CA GLU A 296 -5.62 0.45 17.66
C GLU A 296 -4.90 -0.86 17.39
N ILE A 297 -5.41 -1.96 17.94
CA ILE A 297 -4.93 -3.31 17.65
C ILE A 297 -5.94 -3.97 16.73
N ASN A 298 -5.46 -4.39 15.56
CA ASN A 298 -6.26 -5.04 14.53
C ASN A 298 -5.54 -6.26 13.97
N LYS A 299 -6.29 -7.15 13.33
CA LYS A 299 -5.70 -8.08 12.36
C LYS A 299 -5.16 -7.27 11.18
N TRP A 300 -3.94 -7.55 10.76
CA TRP A 300 -3.35 -6.90 9.60
C TRP A 300 -4.16 -7.21 8.35
N ALA A 301 -4.36 -6.19 7.53
CA ALA A 301 -5.22 -6.24 6.35
C ALA A 301 -4.63 -5.35 5.26
N SER A 302 -4.53 -5.90 4.06
CA SER A 302 -3.88 -5.29 2.90
C SER A 302 -4.38 -3.86 2.66
N ASN A 303 -5.70 -3.70 2.59
CA ASN A 303 -6.37 -2.45 2.25
C ASN A 303 -6.33 -1.36 3.34
N LEU A 304 -5.74 -1.65 4.51
CA LEU A 304 -5.70 -0.71 5.64
C LEU A 304 -4.27 -0.45 6.13
N HIS A 305 -3.39 -1.44 6.02
CA HIS A 305 -2.14 -1.49 6.78
C HIS A 305 -0.90 -1.75 5.92
N ASN A 306 -0.99 -1.63 4.59
CA ASN A 306 0.15 -1.78 3.67
C ASN A 306 1.04 -0.53 3.60
N MET A 307 0.68 0.57 4.27
CA MET A 307 1.42 1.84 4.26
C MET A 307 2.20 2.05 5.56
N GLY A 308 3.52 2.24 5.46
CA GLY A 308 4.37 2.55 6.61
C GLY A 308 4.37 1.43 7.66
N PHE A 309 4.27 0.18 7.22
CA PHE A 309 4.30 -0.96 8.14
C PHE A 309 5.74 -1.27 8.56
N VAL A 310 5.89 -1.77 9.78
CA VAL A 310 7.18 -2.02 10.41
C VAL A 310 7.28 -3.49 10.77
N LEU A 311 8.28 -4.17 10.22
CA LEU A 311 8.57 -5.58 10.51
C LEU A 311 9.84 -5.72 11.36
N PHE A 312 9.91 -6.89 11.98
CA PHE A 312 11.05 -7.37 12.75
C PHE A 312 11.51 -8.70 12.18
N ARG A 313 12.76 -9.09 12.42
CA ARG A 313 13.34 -10.34 11.91
C ARG A 313 12.50 -11.58 12.25
N ASN A 314 12.00 -11.67 13.47
CA ASN A 314 11.17 -12.80 13.90
C ASN A 314 9.84 -12.90 13.12
N VAL A 315 9.25 -11.78 12.71
CA VAL A 315 8.04 -11.77 11.87
C VAL A 315 8.41 -12.12 10.44
N TRP A 316 9.51 -11.56 9.91
CA TRP A 316 10.02 -11.93 8.59
C TRP A 316 10.29 -13.44 8.48
N ASN A 317 10.91 -14.06 9.49
CA ASN A 317 11.17 -15.50 9.50
C ASN A 317 9.88 -16.34 9.36
N GLN A 318 8.78 -15.89 9.96
CA GLN A 318 7.47 -16.53 9.80
C GLN A 318 6.85 -16.29 8.42
N ILE A 319 7.02 -15.09 7.85
CA ILE A 319 6.60 -14.79 6.48
C ILE A 319 7.38 -15.65 5.48
N ARG A 320 8.70 -15.74 5.65
CA ARG A 320 9.61 -16.51 4.81
C ARG A 320 9.33 -18.02 4.88
N SER A 321 8.93 -18.57 6.02
CA SER A 321 8.53 -19.99 6.07
C SER A 321 7.29 -20.29 5.20
N CYS A 322 6.51 -19.26 4.86
CA CYS A 322 5.37 -19.31 3.94
C CYS A 322 5.69 -18.90 2.49
N SER A 323 6.97 -18.87 2.11
CA SER A 323 7.40 -18.43 0.77
C SER A 323 6.72 -19.18 -0.37
N LYS A 324 6.52 -20.50 -0.23
CA LYS A 324 5.81 -21.29 -1.24
C LYS A 324 4.39 -20.78 -1.46
N ASN A 325 3.63 -20.61 -0.39
CA ASN A 325 2.27 -20.08 -0.45
C ASN A 325 2.23 -18.64 -0.99
N PHE A 326 3.21 -17.80 -0.67
CA PHE A 326 3.29 -16.45 -1.21
C PHE A 326 3.55 -16.44 -2.72
N CYS A 327 4.55 -17.21 -3.16
CA CYS A 327 5.01 -17.25 -4.54
C CYS A 327 4.06 -17.98 -5.49
N THR A 328 3.18 -18.86 -5.00
CA THR A 328 2.21 -19.58 -5.84
C THR A 328 0.77 -19.13 -5.67
N TYR A 329 0.49 -18.18 -4.77
CA TYR A 329 -0.83 -17.57 -4.67
C TYR A 329 -1.04 -16.64 -5.87
N ASP A 330 -2.11 -16.88 -6.62
CA ASP A 330 -2.44 -16.23 -7.90
C ASP A 330 -2.91 -14.78 -7.73
N ASP A 331 -2.11 -13.96 -7.07
CA ASP A 331 -2.36 -12.54 -6.91
C ASP A 331 -1.05 -11.79 -7.16
N TYR A 332 -1.01 -10.97 -8.21
CA TYR A 332 0.18 -10.18 -8.53
C TYR A 332 0.45 -9.07 -7.51
N ASN A 333 -0.46 -8.80 -6.57
CA ASN A 333 -0.26 -7.82 -5.52
C ASN A 333 0.43 -8.46 -4.31
N TRP A 334 1.55 -7.88 -3.88
CA TRP A 334 2.35 -8.40 -2.76
C TRP A 334 1.60 -8.33 -1.43
N ASP A 335 0.78 -7.30 -1.23
CA ASP A 335 0.07 -7.02 0.03
C ASP A 335 -1.13 -7.97 0.21
N TRP A 336 -1.87 -8.24 -0.87
CA TRP A 336 -2.92 -9.26 -0.87
C TRP A 336 -2.34 -10.67 -0.70
N SER A 337 -1.17 -10.94 -1.30
CA SER A 337 -0.42 -12.18 -1.08
C SER A 337 0.05 -12.31 0.37
N LEU A 338 0.51 -11.21 0.99
CA LEU A 338 0.90 -11.17 2.41
C LEU A 338 -0.30 -11.42 3.32
N GLN A 339 -1.46 -10.83 3.01
CA GLN A 339 -2.69 -11.09 3.75
C GLN A 339 -3.10 -12.56 3.63
N HIS A 340 -2.99 -13.14 2.44
CA HIS A 340 -3.29 -14.55 2.21
C HIS A 340 -2.44 -15.46 3.09
N ILE A 341 -1.11 -15.32 3.07
CA ILE A 341 -0.23 -16.20 3.87
C ILE A 341 -0.41 -15.98 5.38
N SER A 342 -0.68 -14.75 5.80
CA SER A 342 -1.04 -14.42 7.18
C SER A 342 -2.26 -15.20 7.65
N GLU A 343 -3.28 -15.33 6.79
CA GLU A 343 -4.52 -16.02 7.13
C GLU A 343 -4.50 -17.54 6.91
N LYS A 344 -3.69 -18.03 5.98
CA LYS A 344 -3.80 -19.40 5.44
C LYS A 344 -2.57 -20.27 5.65
N CYS A 345 -1.41 -19.68 5.91
CA CYS A 345 -0.15 -20.42 6.08
C CYS A 345 0.47 -20.23 7.47
N MET A 346 0.47 -19.00 7.99
CA MET A 346 1.02 -18.70 9.31
C MET A 346 0.18 -19.36 10.42
N THR A 347 0.80 -19.62 11.57
CA THR A 347 0.16 -20.28 12.73
C THR A 347 -1.02 -19.48 13.29
N ARG A 348 -0.94 -18.14 13.20
CA ARG A 348 -2.04 -17.22 13.45
C ARG A 348 -1.95 -16.02 12.51
N PRO A 349 -3.08 -15.36 12.22
CA PRO A 349 -3.06 -14.11 11.47
C PRO A 349 -2.23 -13.03 12.16
N LEU A 350 -1.44 -12.30 11.36
CA LEU A 350 -0.68 -11.14 11.79
C LEU A 350 -1.59 -10.12 12.48
N LYS A 351 -1.17 -9.66 13.65
CA LYS A 351 -1.77 -8.55 14.39
C LYS A 351 -0.88 -7.32 14.28
N THR A 352 -1.49 -6.17 14.04
CA THR A 352 -0.80 -4.89 13.97
C THR A 352 -1.26 -3.98 15.09
N LEU A 353 -0.32 -3.25 15.70
CA LEU A 353 -0.61 -2.04 16.45
C LEU A 353 -0.47 -0.85 15.48
N ALA A 354 -1.59 -0.20 15.18
CA ALA A 354 -1.66 0.85 14.17
C ALA A 354 -1.96 2.22 14.80
N VAL A 355 -1.41 3.27 14.22
CA VAL A 355 -1.76 4.65 14.57
C VAL A 355 -3.15 5.01 14.02
N ILE A 356 -3.93 5.79 14.78
CA ILE A 356 -5.19 6.34 14.25
C ILE A 356 -4.91 7.64 13.48
N ALA A 357 -3.99 8.47 13.97
CA ALA A 357 -3.46 9.63 13.24
C ALA A 357 -2.15 9.23 12.53
N PRO A 358 -2.10 9.25 11.18
CA PRO A 358 -0.97 8.73 10.42
C PRO A 358 0.33 9.50 10.66
N ARG A 359 1.44 8.78 10.67
CA ARG A 359 2.82 9.31 10.57
C ARG A 359 3.40 9.06 9.18
N VAL A 360 2.76 8.22 8.39
CA VAL A 360 3.06 7.99 6.97
C VAL A 360 1.80 8.25 6.15
N PHE A 361 1.92 9.02 5.08
CA PHE A 361 0.82 9.36 4.19
C PHE A 361 1.12 8.92 2.77
N HIS A 362 0.11 8.44 2.06
CA HIS A 362 0.19 8.21 0.63
C HIS A 362 -0.10 9.53 -0.09
N ILE A 363 0.87 10.06 -0.81
CA ILE A 363 0.76 11.29 -1.59
C ILE A 363 0.64 11.03 -3.09
N GLY A 364 0.73 9.76 -3.51
CA GLY A 364 0.43 9.33 -4.87
C GLY A 364 -1.00 9.70 -5.25
N GLU A 365 -1.13 10.63 -6.19
CA GLU A 365 -2.40 10.95 -6.88
C GLU A 365 -2.40 10.36 -8.31
N CYS A 366 -1.25 9.83 -8.75
CA CYS A 366 -1.05 9.11 -10.00
C CYS A 366 -0.03 7.96 -9.85
N GLY A 367 -0.24 6.88 -10.60
CA GLY A 367 0.48 5.61 -10.46
C GLY A 367 -0.31 4.46 -11.09
N VAL A 368 0.16 3.22 -10.92
CA VAL A 368 -0.34 1.99 -11.58
C VAL A 368 -1.87 1.80 -11.49
N HIS A 369 -2.51 2.34 -10.44
CA HIS A 369 -3.95 2.19 -10.17
C HIS A 369 -4.78 3.49 -10.30
N HIS A 370 -4.21 4.60 -10.76
CA HIS A 370 -4.90 5.90 -10.80
C HIS A 370 -5.34 6.32 -12.20
N LYS A 371 -6.62 6.68 -12.36
CA LYS A 371 -7.24 7.13 -13.63
C LYS A 371 -6.97 8.60 -13.99
N LYS A 372 -6.23 9.37 -13.19
CA LYS A 372 -6.04 10.82 -13.39
C LYS A 372 -4.79 11.10 -14.21
N SER A 373 -4.94 11.85 -15.30
CA SER A 373 -3.86 12.26 -16.21
C SER A 373 -3.07 13.50 -15.77
N ASP A 374 -3.61 14.31 -14.86
CA ASP A 374 -3.00 15.56 -14.41
C ASP A 374 -2.43 15.43 -12.98
N CYS A 375 -1.18 14.95 -12.89
CA CYS A 375 -0.41 14.83 -11.64
C CYS A 375 0.13 16.17 -11.11
N SER A 376 -0.06 17.28 -11.84
CA SER A 376 0.69 18.52 -11.59
C SER A 376 0.23 19.32 -10.38
N LYS A 377 -0.92 18.97 -9.78
CA LYS A 377 -1.60 19.89 -8.84
C LYS A 377 -1.11 19.84 -7.39
N ASN A 378 -0.22 18.94 -6.98
CA ASN A 378 0.38 18.90 -5.63
C ASN A 378 -0.64 19.08 -4.47
N GLN A 379 -1.93 18.78 -4.68
CA GLN A 379 -3.00 19.17 -3.78
C GLN A 379 -2.93 18.35 -2.51
N LEU A 380 -2.71 17.03 -2.65
CA LEU A 380 -2.56 16.14 -1.52
C LEU A 380 -1.30 16.44 -0.72
N ILE A 381 -0.17 16.72 -1.38
CA ILE A 381 1.08 17.12 -0.73
C ILE A 381 0.86 18.39 0.11
N ASN A 382 0.23 19.41 -0.46
CA ASN A 382 -0.08 20.65 0.26
C ASN A 382 -1.05 20.42 1.41
N LYS A 383 -2.06 19.56 1.23
CA LYS A 383 -2.99 19.16 2.29
C LYS A 383 -2.27 18.48 3.46
N VAL A 384 -1.35 17.55 3.19
CA VAL A 384 -0.54 16.87 4.22
C VAL A 384 0.33 17.88 4.97
N ARG A 385 1.06 18.75 4.24
CA ARG A 385 1.90 19.80 4.85
C ARG A 385 1.10 20.75 5.75
N GLN A 386 -0.05 21.23 5.27
CA GLN A 386 -0.93 22.12 6.05
C GLN A 386 -1.50 21.41 7.28
N THR A 387 -1.89 20.14 7.13
CA THR A 387 -2.37 19.32 8.24
C THR A 387 -1.30 19.18 9.32
N LEU A 388 -0.07 18.79 8.96
CA LEU A 388 1.02 18.63 9.92
C LEU A 388 1.43 19.97 10.56
N LYS A 389 1.42 21.07 9.80
CA LYS A 389 1.65 22.41 10.32
C LYS A 389 0.61 22.81 11.37
N ALA A 390 -0.67 22.53 11.10
CA ALA A 390 -1.75 22.77 12.06
C ALA A 390 -1.71 21.81 13.26
N ALA A 391 -1.09 20.64 13.09
CA ALA A 391 -1.00 19.60 14.10
C ALA A 391 0.25 19.67 14.98
N VAL A 392 1.11 20.69 14.82
CA VAL A 392 2.44 20.73 15.47
C VAL A 392 2.39 20.51 16.99
N ASN A 393 1.38 21.03 17.68
CA ASN A 393 1.20 20.89 19.13
C ASN A 393 0.67 19.50 19.57
N TYR A 394 0.28 18.66 18.63
CA TYR A 394 -0.20 17.30 18.87
C TYR A 394 0.79 16.24 18.43
N LEU A 395 1.84 16.60 17.67
CA LEU A 395 2.95 15.69 17.36
C LEU A 395 3.77 15.42 18.63
N PHE A 396 4.57 14.36 18.60
CA PHE A 396 5.42 13.96 19.74
C PHE A 396 4.64 13.71 21.05
N PRO A 397 3.57 12.88 21.04
CA PRO A 397 2.82 12.59 22.26
C PRO A 397 3.72 11.92 23.31
N SER A 398 3.59 12.33 24.57
CA SER A 398 4.37 11.79 25.70
C SER A 398 3.85 10.42 26.18
N GLN A 399 2.60 10.09 25.88
CA GLN A 399 1.94 8.85 26.23
C GLN A 399 1.05 8.39 25.09
N LEU A 400 0.88 7.08 24.96
CA LEU A 400 0.04 6.46 23.94
C LEU A 400 -1.09 5.66 24.59
N ILE A 401 -2.27 5.69 23.96
CA ILE A 401 -3.46 5.00 24.46
C ILE A 401 -3.97 4.03 23.39
N VAL A 402 -4.03 2.75 23.74
CA VAL A 402 -4.67 1.73 22.89
C VAL A 402 -6.19 1.80 23.09
N GLN A 403 -6.91 2.13 22.02
CA GLN A 403 -8.36 2.12 22.04
C GLN A 403 -8.90 0.68 21.95
N LYS A 404 -10.08 0.45 22.56
CA LYS A 404 -10.83 -0.79 22.33
C LYS A 404 -11.18 -0.90 20.84
N THR A 405 -10.77 -1.99 20.22
CA THR A 405 -11.08 -2.32 18.82
C THR A 405 -12.59 -2.25 18.59
N THR A 406 -13.05 -1.32 17.75
CA THR A 406 -14.50 -1.05 17.61
C THR A 406 -15.14 -1.54 16.30
N LYS A 407 -14.41 -2.13 15.34
CA LYS A 407 -15.03 -2.60 14.08
C LYS A 407 -14.44 -3.90 13.47
N ARG A 408 -15.32 -4.53 12.66
CA ARG A 408 -15.35 -5.87 12.05
C ARG A 408 -14.06 -6.33 11.37
N SER A 409 -13.76 -7.62 11.53
CA SER A 409 -12.76 -8.34 10.71
C SER A 409 -13.04 -8.11 9.22
N SER A 410 -12.07 -7.61 8.45
CA SER A 410 -12.20 -7.61 7.00
C SER A 410 -12.17 -9.06 6.51
N LYS A 411 -13.16 -9.43 5.70
CA LYS A 411 -13.16 -10.72 5.02
C LYS A 411 -12.15 -10.61 3.87
N MET A 412 -11.31 -11.62 3.69
CA MET A 412 -10.37 -11.67 2.57
C MET A 412 -11.12 -11.45 1.25
N SER A 413 -10.60 -10.55 0.41
CA SER A 413 -11.15 -10.29 -0.92
C SER A 413 -11.00 -11.53 -1.81
N LYS A 414 -11.72 -11.55 -2.94
CA LYS A 414 -11.41 -12.49 -4.02
C LYS A 414 -9.99 -12.19 -4.52
N VAL A 415 -9.31 -13.25 -4.94
CA VAL A 415 -7.99 -13.22 -5.58
C VAL A 415 -8.01 -12.32 -6.82
N ASN A 416 -6.95 -11.55 -7.08
CA ASN A 416 -6.91 -10.63 -8.23
C ASN A 416 -6.42 -11.26 -9.55
N GLY A 417 -5.77 -12.43 -9.50
CA GLY A 417 -5.20 -13.09 -10.69
C GLY A 417 -3.81 -12.53 -11.05
N GLY A 418 -3.42 -12.73 -12.32
CA GLY A 418 -2.18 -12.23 -12.91
C GLY A 418 -0.89 -12.84 -12.36
N TRP A 419 -0.95 -13.94 -11.60
CA TRP A 419 0.21 -14.59 -10.99
C TRP A 419 0.11 -16.12 -11.04
N ALA A 420 -0.24 -16.68 -12.19
CA ALA A 420 -0.33 -18.14 -12.38
C ALA A 420 0.79 -18.72 -13.25
N ASP A 421 1.58 -17.88 -13.93
CA ASP A 421 2.69 -18.34 -14.75
C ASP A 421 3.78 -18.97 -13.87
N ILE A 422 4.08 -20.25 -14.15
CA ILE A 422 5.04 -21.03 -13.35
C ILE A 422 6.43 -20.39 -13.33
N ARG A 423 6.81 -19.63 -14.37
CA ARG A 423 8.11 -18.94 -14.39
C ARG A 423 8.18 -17.86 -13.32
N ASP A 424 7.09 -17.13 -13.06
CA ASP A 424 7.02 -16.16 -11.96
C ASP A 424 7.10 -16.87 -10.60
N HIS A 425 6.44 -18.03 -10.45
CA HIS A 425 6.52 -18.79 -9.21
C HIS A 425 7.95 -19.24 -8.92
N ILE A 426 8.64 -19.77 -9.94
CA ILE A 426 10.03 -20.23 -9.85
C ILE A 426 10.96 -19.06 -9.52
N LEU A 427 10.87 -17.94 -10.25
CA LEU A 427 11.71 -16.77 -10.02
C LEU A 427 11.52 -16.20 -8.61
N CYS A 428 10.28 -16.15 -8.12
CA CYS A 428 9.96 -15.72 -6.76
C CYS A 428 10.61 -16.63 -5.72
N LEU A 429 10.49 -17.96 -5.89
CA LEU A 429 11.05 -18.96 -4.98
C LEU A 429 12.58 -18.96 -4.97
N GLN A 430 13.23 -18.69 -6.10
CA GLN A 430 14.70 -18.58 -6.18
C GLN A 430 15.28 -17.45 -5.32
N GLN A 431 14.46 -16.49 -4.88
CA GLN A 431 14.94 -15.41 -4.02
C GLN A 431 15.14 -15.85 -2.57
N VAL A 432 14.49 -16.95 -2.15
CA VAL A 432 14.46 -17.43 -0.78
C VAL A 432 15.80 -18.02 -0.38
N VAL A 433 16.38 -17.49 0.70
CA VAL A 433 17.49 -18.15 1.39
C VAL A 433 16.87 -19.18 2.33
N TYR A 434 16.97 -20.46 1.97
CA TYR A 434 16.66 -21.54 2.89
C TYR A 434 17.80 -21.66 3.89
N VAL A 435 17.50 -21.44 5.17
CA VAL A 435 18.41 -21.86 6.24
C VAL A 435 18.27 -23.38 6.29
N ASP A 436 19.31 -24.10 5.86
CA ASP A 436 19.35 -25.53 6.07
C ASP A 436 19.05 -25.80 7.54
N LYS A 437 18.02 -26.61 7.81
CA LYS A 437 17.86 -27.24 9.11
C LYS A 437 19.02 -28.23 9.27
N MET A 438 20.20 -27.73 9.60
CA MET A 438 21.22 -28.56 10.24
C MET A 438 20.92 -28.60 11.74
N GLN A 439 20.72 -29.85 12.19
CA GLN A 439 20.68 -30.33 13.57
C GLN A 439 19.40 -30.04 14.37
N GLU A 440 18.50 -31.02 14.36
CA GLU A 440 17.92 -31.61 15.59
C GLU A 440 17.10 -32.85 15.19
N PHE A 441 17.75 -34.01 15.17
CA PHE A 441 17.42 -35.24 15.94
C PHE A 441 18.56 -36.25 15.78
#